data_AF-K0RKT1-F1
#
_entry.id   AF-K0RKT1-F1
#
_cell.length_a   1.000
_cell.length_b   1.000
_cell.length_c   1.000
_cell.angle_alpha   90.00
_cell.angle_beta   90.00
_cell.angle_gamma   90.00
#
_symmetry.space_group_name_H-M   'P 1'
#
loop_
_entity.id
_entity.type
_entity.pdbx_description
1 polymer ?
#
loop_
_entity_poly.entity_id
_entity_poly.type
_entity_poly.pdbx_seq_one_letter_code
_entity_poly.pdbx_strand_id
1 'polypeptide(L)'
;MVPSFAGKTGSLIDFMLSIPMAVCHSQYQYLTAAAAYYYILQTCGGAQPHLLFKITWKRLHHYPNVLLRAGGGVAKSLTYVWTSGLMVMCMVRVHGHGALRIVAKLMSPLDLVEGTILIREGTPQDTFYLVDSGVLVRAKNVPDSAETIDLDTIGPAATSGFLHVAGVEDDDVAFATITAGKGGCRCYAAKGDEFRALCVNPTFSAQLISVLTKVVRTATKVVRATVSTGSGSGVDLHTSNSSVFKVLCYDTTQWVTDNFTPQIEKYNDHEGGMNIKMDFTQDRLSEGTAKFAAGYDAVCLFVNDTADSNAIRILSLCGVKMIAMRCAGFDRVDVQTAKALGIRWVQGSNSSFSVSTDTKRFLETLRSIARVPAYSPYAVAEHAIALLMSVNRKIAQANQRVKMADFTLDSSLLGIDIHGKNVGVMGTGKIGQILCTIVKGFGANLYAYDVFENEDVKAMGGQYVSSDTIYEKCDVIFLMMPLLAPTKHTINKTMLHKLKKGVILINTSRGGLIDTGALVEGLSKGIFGGVGLDVYENESDYFFQDWSAKAINDNQLVQLLGNNRVVMTPHQAFFTKEAIDKIVSTTVENLDNFCSGLRGGELPNSIC
;
A
#
# COMPACT_ATOMS: atom_id res chain seq x y z
N MET A 1 52.92 13.19 7.70
CA MET A 1 54.10 13.14 6.82
C MET A 1 53.65 12.66 5.46
N VAL A 2 53.74 13.51 4.44
CA VAL A 2 53.42 13.16 3.04
C VAL A 2 54.72 12.80 2.35
N PRO A 3 54.91 11.59 1.79
CA PRO A 3 55.97 11.35 0.84
C PRO A 3 55.46 11.56 -0.58
N SER A 4 56.20 12.37 -1.34
CA SER A 4 56.08 12.53 -2.78
C SER A 4 56.44 11.24 -3.51
N PHE A 5 55.56 10.73 -4.37
CA PHE A 5 55.91 9.76 -5.41
C PHE A 5 55.62 10.36 -6.79
N ALA A 6 56.67 10.91 -7.38
CA ALA A 6 56.78 11.13 -8.81
C ALA A 6 57.26 9.83 -9.46
N GLY A 7 56.59 9.40 -10.53
CA GLY A 7 57.14 8.45 -11.50
C GLY A 7 57.01 6.96 -11.16
N LYS A 8 55.92 6.34 -11.61
CA LYS A 8 55.80 5.01 -12.27
C LYS A 8 54.33 4.54 -12.17
N THR A 9 53.63 4.54 -13.30
CA THR A 9 52.21 4.22 -13.48
C THR A 9 51.85 2.73 -13.35
N GLY A 10 52.66 1.95 -12.63
CA GLY A 10 52.59 0.48 -12.67
C GLY A 10 52.10 -0.26 -11.43
N SER A 11 52.05 0.33 -10.22
CA SER A 11 51.93 -0.49 -9.00
C SER A 11 50.83 -0.11 -8.00
N LEU A 12 49.81 0.65 -8.39
CA LEU A 12 48.65 0.90 -7.51
C LEU A 12 47.46 -0.03 -7.79
N ILE A 13 47.35 -0.55 -9.02
CA ILE A 13 46.28 -1.47 -9.44
C ILE A 13 46.49 -2.86 -8.84
N ASP A 14 47.73 -3.34 -8.80
CA ASP A 14 48.06 -4.65 -8.21
C ASP A 14 47.84 -4.68 -6.69
N PHE A 15 48.01 -3.54 -6.00
CA PHE A 15 47.75 -3.43 -4.56
C PHE A 15 46.25 -3.44 -4.23
N MET A 16 45.38 -2.92 -5.13
CA MET A 16 43.93 -2.94 -4.93
C MET A 16 43.31 -4.33 -5.18
N LEU A 17 43.97 -5.19 -5.95
CA LEU A 17 43.50 -6.54 -6.28
C LEU A 17 43.89 -7.61 -5.25
N SER A 18 44.77 -7.31 -4.29
CA SER A 18 45.28 -8.27 -3.31
C SER A 18 44.66 -8.20 -1.90
N ILE A 19 43.57 -7.45 -1.70
CA ILE A 19 42.91 -7.32 -0.38
C ILE A 19 41.91 -8.47 -0.22
N PRO A 20 42.09 -9.40 0.76
CA PRO A 20 41.14 -10.48 1.00
C PRO A 20 39.84 -9.94 1.60
N MET A 21 38.71 -10.34 1.03
CA MET A 21 37.36 -10.07 1.56
C MET A 21 37.14 -10.86 2.86
N ALA A 22 37.43 -10.25 4.00
CA ALA A 22 36.91 -10.69 5.29
C ALA A 22 36.84 -9.52 6.29
N VAL A 23 35.66 -9.37 6.91
CA VAL A 23 35.34 -8.66 8.17
C VAL A 23 34.98 -7.15 8.11
N CYS A 24 33.68 -6.91 8.33
CA CYS A 24 32.97 -5.80 9.01
C CYS A 24 33.05 -4.32 8.58
N HIS A 25 31.84 -3.78 8.31
CA HIS A 25 31.25 -2.47 8.63
C HIS A 25 31.94 -1.13 8.30
N SER A 26 31.24 -0.40 7.41
CA SER A 26 30.99 1.06 7.38
C SER A 26 32.11 2.00 6.88
N GLN A 27 31.70 2.83 5.89
CA GLN A 27 32.20 4.18 5.53
C GLN A 27 33.38 4.43 4.57
N TYR A 28 34.08 3.46 3.96
CA TYR A 28 35.26 3.78 3.10
C TYR A 28 35.19 3.44 1.59
N GLN A 29 34.00 3.23 1.00
CA GLN A 29 33.87 2.96 -0.45
C GLN A 29 33.65 4.18 -1.36
N TYR A 30 33.40 5.37 -0.80
CA TYR A 30 33.01 6.54 -1.61
C TYR A 30 34.18 7.40 -2.12
N LEU A 31 35.39 7.26 -1.56
CA LEU A 31 36.54 8.12 -1.90
C LEU A 31 37.36 7.63 -3.10
N THR A 32 37.36 6.34 -3.42
CA THR A 32 38.16 5.75 -4.51
C THR A 32 37.52 5.90 -5.89
N ALA A 33 36.18 5.90 -5.99
CA ALA A 33 35.47 6.08 -7.27
C ALA A 33 35.49 7.53 -7.77
N ALA A 34 35.42 8.51 -6.86
CA ALA A 34 35.44 9.94 -7.20
C ALA A 34 36.81 10.39 -7.76
N ALA A 35 37.91 9.84 -7.24
CA ALA A 35 39.26 10.17 -7.70
C ALA A 35 39.57 9.63 -9.10
N ALA A 36 39.05 8.45 -9.45
CA ALA A 36 39.21 7.87 -10.79
C ALA A 36 38.41 8.64 -11.86
N TYR A 37 37.20 9.10 -11.53
CA TYR A 37 36.34 9.86 -12.44
C TYR A 37 36.86 11.28 -12.70
N TYR A 38 37.41 11.94 -11.67
CA TYR A 38 38.02 13.27 -11.79
C TYR A 38 39.28 13.27 -12.69
N TYR A 39 40.05 12.17 -12.67
CA TYR A 39 41.27 12.04 -13.49
C TYR A 39 40.96 11.76 -14.97
N ILE A 40 39.87 11.03 -15.28
CA ILE A 40 39.42 10.75 -16.66
C ILE A 40 38.90 12.01 -17.35
N LEU A 41 38.20 12.88 -16.62
CA LEU A 41 37.70 14.15 -17.14
C LEU A 41 38.81 15.18 -17.41
N GLN A 42 39.91 15.15 -16.65
CA GLN A 42 41.04 16.05 -16.85
C GLN A 42 42.04 15.60 -17.93
N THR A 43 42.15 14.29 -18.20
CA THR A 43 43.12 13.76 -19.17
C THR A 43 42.59 13.71 -20.60
N CYS A 44 41.28 13.64 -20.80
CA CYS A 44 40.65 13.61 -22.12
C CYS A 44 40.17 15.01 -22.56
N GLY A 45 41.11 15.95 -22.64
CA GLY A 45 40.88 17.22 -23.33
C GLY A 45 40.70 16.99 -24.82
N GLY A 46 39.45 17.01 -25.30
CA GLY A 46 39.09 17.12 -26.71
C GLY A 46 39.51 15.94 -27.61
N ALA A 47 38.73 14.87 -27.67
CA ALA A 47 38.75 13.93 -28.81
C ALA A 47 37.43 13.14 -28.89
N GLN A 48 37.06 12.72 -30.11
CA GLN A 48 35.66 12.47 -30.48
C GLN A 48 35.06 11.12 -30.00
N PRO A 49 33.73 11.03 -29.77
CA PRO A 49 33.05 9.91 -29.08
C PRO A 49 33.07 8.54 -29.78
N HIS A 50 33.39 8.47 -31.07
CA HIS A 50 33.23 7.24 -31.87
C HIS A 50 34.37 6.21 -31.69
N LEU A 51 35.49 6.57 -31.07
CA LEU A 51 36.60 5.64 -30.84
C LEU A 51 36.39 4.74 -29.61
N LEU A 52 35.65 5.22 -28.60
CA LEU A 52 35.31 4.43 -27.41
C LEU A 52 34.38 3.24 -27.73
N PHE A 53 33.59 3.33 -28.79
CA PHE A 53 32.65 2.27 -29.19
C PHE A 53 33.37 1.04 -29.80
N LYS A 54 34.56 1.22 -30.39
CA LYS A 54 35.26 0.16 -31.15
C LYS A 54 36.20 -0.70 -30.31
N ILE A 55 36.71 -0.18 -29.18
CA ILE A 55 37.66 -0.89 -28.32
C ILE A 55 36.93 -1.86 -27.37
N THR A 56 35.71 -1.53 -26.95
CA THR A 56 34.92 -2.34 -25.99
C THR A 56 34.26 -3.56 -26.64
N TRP A 57 33.96 -3.51 -27.96
CA TRP A 57 33.28 -4.61 -28.65
C TRP A 57 34.21 -5.76 -29.08
N LYS A 58 35.49 -5.51 -29.33
CA LYS A 58 36.42 -6.53 -29.90
C LYS A 58 37.11 -7.44 -28.87
N ARG A 59 37.07 -7.13 -27.56
CA ARG A 59 37.78 -7.92 -26.52
C ARG A 59 36.90 -8.89 -25.72
N LEU A 60 35.57 -8.83 -25.84
CA LEU A 60 34.64 -9.73 -25.14
C LEU A 60 34.47 -11.10 -25.84
N HIS A 61 35.04 -11.29 -27.03
CA HIS A 61 34.87 -12.51 -27.85
C HIS A 61 36.00 -13.56 -27.72
N HIS A 62 36.96 -13.44 -26.78
CA HIS A 62 38.15 -14.30 -26.75
C HIS A 62 38.41 -15.13 -25.48
N TYR A 63 37.44 -15.29 -24.57
CA TYR A 63 37.60 -16.18 -23.41
C TYR A 63 36.34 -17.04 -23.16
N PRO A 64 36.29 -18.29 -23.67
CA PRO A 64 35.08 -19.13 -23.55
C PRO A 64 34.90 -19.87 -22.21
N ASN A 65 35.86 -19.83 -21.27
CA ASN A 65 35.94 -20.84 -20.21
C ASN A 65 35.79 -20.34 -18.75
N VAL A 66 35.06 -19.24 -18.49
CA VAL A 66 34.75 -18.81 -17.11
C VAL A 66 33.24 -18.70 -16.81
N LEU A 67 32.39 -19.29 -17.64
CA LEU A 67 30.92 -19.30 -17.43
C LEU A 67 30.36 -20.72 -17.40
N LEU A 68 30.80 -21.52 -16.42
CA LEU A 68 30.17 -22.80 -16.07
C LEU A 68 30.19 -22.98 -14.54
N ARG A 69 29.15 -22.44 -13.88
CA ARG A 69 28.52 -22.90 -12.61
C ARG A 69 27.76 -21.76 -11.92
N ALA A 70 26.67 -21.33 -12.53
CA ALA A 70 25.47 -20.76 -11.92
C ALA A 70 24.49 -20.52 -13.08
N GLY A 71 23.30 -21.12 -13.01
CA GLY A 71 22.33 -21.20 -14.11
C GLY A 71 21.95 -19.85 -14.72
N GLY A 72 21.76 -19.86 -16.04
CA GLY A 72 21.57 -18.69 -16.90
C GLY A 72 20.36 -17.81 -16.55
N GLY A 73 20.54 -16.50 -16.73
CA GLY A 73 19.53 -15.46 -16.56
C GLY A 73 20.13 -14.09 -16.25
N VAL A 74 21.35 -14.05 -15.70
CA VAL A 74 21.98 -12.82 -15.17
C VAL A 74 22.71 -11.97 -16.24
N ALA A 75 23.00 -12.53 -17.42
CA ALA A 75 23.80 -11.84 -18.43
C ALA A 75 23.03 -10.81 -19.29
N LYS A 76 21.69 -10.82 -19.30
CA LYS A 76 20.88 -9.73 -19.92
C LYS A 76 20.59 -8.59 -18.93
N SER A 77 20.69 -8.87 -17.64
CA SER A 77 20.37 -7.92 -16.56
C SER A 77 21.49 -6.91 -16.29
N LEU A 78 22.76 -7.26 -16.59
CA LEU A 78 23.88 -6.34 -16.38
C LEU A 78 23.93 -5.19 -17.40
N THR A 79 23.42 -5.35 -18.62
CA THR A 79 23.38 -4.28 -19.62
C THR A 79 22.30 -3.24 -19.31
N TYR A 80 21.22 -3.65 -18.64
CA TYR A 80 20.10 -2.77 -18.29
C TYR A 80 20.31 -2.01 -16.97
N VAL A 81 21.18 -2.50 -16.09
CA VAL A 81 21.52 -1.84 -14.82
C VAL A 81 22.70 -0.86 -14.97
N TRP A 82 23.59 -1.06 -15.96
CA TRP A 82 24.71 -0.13 -16.20
C TRP A 82 24.33 1.14 -17.00
N THR A 83 23.14 1.20 -17.58
CA THR A 83 22.57 2.42 -18.19
C THR A 83 21.71 3.23 -17.23
N SER A 84 21.44 2.73 -16.02
CA SER A 84 20.66 3.47 -15.03
C SER A 84 21.04 3.09 -13.60
N GLY A 85 21.92 3.89 -13.01
CA GLY A 85 22.26 3.77 -11.60
C GLY A 85 23.17 4.89 -11.11
N LEU A 86 22.54 5.96 -10.61
CA LEU A 86 22.95 6.74 -9.43
C LEU A 86 24.43 6.65 -9.01
N MET A 87 25.17 7.75 -9.19
CA MET A 87 25.72 8.59 -8.11
C MET A 87 26.91 9.39 -8.63
N VAL A 88 26.79 10.72 -8.66
CA VAL A 88 27.62 11.63 -7.84
C VAL A 88 26.97 13.02 -7.84
N MET A 89 26.47 13.39 -6.65
CA MET A 89 26.49 14.70 -5.98
C MET A 89 25.82 15.91 -6.66
N CYS A 90 24.81 16.48 -6.01
CA CYS A 90 24.99 17.58 -5.05
C CYS A 90 25.86 18.71 -5.61
N MET A 91 25.20 19.71 -6.21
CA MET A 91 25.27 21.14 -5.85
C MET A 91 24.76 21.98 -7.02
N VAL A 92 23.46 21.99 -7.29
CA VAL A 92 22.83 23.24 -7.77
C VAL A 92 21.39 23.28 -7.29
N ARG A 93 21.13 24.13 -6.30
CA ARG A 93 19.77 24.50 -5.90
C ARG A 93 19.23 25.48 -6.95
N VAL A 94 18.93 25.01 -8.17
CA VAL A 94 18.32 25.88 -9.19
C VAL A 94 16.85 26.04 -8.86
N HIS A 95 16.43 27.26 -8.55
CA HIS A 95 15.04 27.59 -8.33
C HIS A 95 14.23 27.32 -9.62
N GLY A 96 13.19 26.49 -9.48
CA GLY A 96 12.48 25.80 -10.55
C GLY A 96 11.68 26.64 -11.55
N HIS A 97 11.90 27.95 -11.67
CA HIS A 97 11.34 28.76 -12.76
C HIS A 97 12.39 29.17 -13.82
N GLY A 98 13.68 29.23 -13.46
CA GLY A 98 14.74 29.65 -14.38
C GLY A 98 15.15 28.57 -15.38
N ALA A 99 15.29 27.32 -14.92
CA ALA A 99 15.63 26.15 -15.74
C ALA A 99 14.60 25.90 -16.85
N LEU A 100 13.32 25.99 -16.50
CA LEU A 100 12.19 25.77 -17.40
C LEU A 100 12.11 26.81 -18.51
N ARG A 101 12.45 28.08 -18.24
CA ARG A 101 12.51 29.13 -19.27
C ARG A 101 13.64 28.92 -20.28
N ILE A 102 14.70 28.22 -19.94
CA ILE A 102 15.80 27.89 -20.86
C ILE A 102 15.39 26.73 -21.78
N VAL A 103 14.76 25.70 -21.22
CA VAL A 103 14.19 24.56 -21.97
C VAL A 103 13.08 25.03 -22.90
N ALA A 104 12.18 25.87 -22.40
CA ALA A 104 11.10 26.50 -23.15
C ALA A 104 11.55 27.30 -24.38
N LYS A 105 12.69 27.99 -24.33
CA LYS A 105 13.24 28.76 -25.46
C LYS A 105 13.66 27.89 -26.65
N LEU A 106 13.81 26.58 -26.43
CA LEU A 106 14.20 25.61 -27.45
C LEU A 106 13.00 24.84 -28.01
N MET A 107 11.78 25.15 -27.53
CA MET A 107 10.53 24.52 -27.91
C MET A 107 9.57 25.56 -28.47
N SER A 108 8.56 25.11 -29.21
CA SER A 108 7.56 26.01 -29.79
C SER A 108 6.55 26.45 -28.73
N PRO A 109 6.36 27.76 -28.49
CA PRO A 109 5.35 28.23 -27.54
C PRO A 109 3.93 28.01 -28.08
N LEU A 110 3.01 27.63 -27.20
CA LEU A 110 1.56 27.60 -27.43
C LEU A 110 0.83 28.37 -26.34
N ASP A 111 0.07 29.37 -26.79
CA ASP A 111 -0.90 30.09 -25.97
C ASP A 111 -2.30 29.53 -26.25
N LEU A 112 -2.86 28.84 -25.27
CA LEU A 112 -4.12 28.12 -25.38
C LEU A 112 -5.23 28.89 -24.65
N VAL A 113 -6.35 29.10 -25.33
CA VAL A 113 -7.58 29.57 -24.69
C VAL A 113 -8.25 28.41 -23.95
N GLU A 114 -9.04 28.73 -22.92
CA GLU A 114 -9.81 27.75 -22.15
C GLU A 114 -10.60 26.79 -23.05
N GLY A 115 -10.56 25.50 -22.74
CA GLY A 115 -11.26 24.46 -23.51
C GLY A 115 -10.54 24.00 -24.78
N THR A 116 -9.41 24.60 -25.15
CA THR A 116 -8.60 24.13 -26.30
C THR A 116 -8.16 22.69 -26.08
N ILE A 117 -8.55 21.79 -26.99
CA ILE A 117 -8.19 20.37 -26.94
C ILE A 117 -6.83 20.20 -27.61
N LEU A 118 -5.85 19.73 -26.84
CA LEU A 118 -4.50 19.44 -27.34
C LEU A 118 -4.39 18.03 -27.89
N ILE A 119 -4.98 17.07 -27.18
CA ILE A 119 -4.93 15.65 -27.50
C ILE A 119 -6.29 15.06 -27.17
N ARG A 120 -6.81 14.20 -28.04
CA ARG A 120 -8.03 13.43 -27.77
C ARG A 120 -7.66 12.04 -27.27
N GLU A 121 -8.42 11.54 -26.31
CA GLU A 121 -8.35 10.13 -25.92
C GLU A 121 -8.44 9.23 -27.16
N GLY A 122 -7.58 8.21 -27.24
CA GLY A 122 -7.52 7.27 -28.36
C GLY A 122 -6.79 7.77 -29.61
N THR A 123 -6.22 8.98 -29.61
CA THR A 123 -5.39 9.50 -30.72
C THR A 123 -3.90 9.36 -30.42
N PRO A 124 -3.03 9.12 -31.43
CA PRO A 124 -1.58 9.06 -31.23
C PRO A 124 -1.06 10.33 -30.55
N GLN A 125 -0.27 10.16 -29.49
CA GLN A 125 0.34 11.29 -28.77
C GLN A 125 1.80 11.47 -29.19
N ASP A 126 2.05 12.30 -30.20
CA ASP A 126 3.39 12.54 -30.76
C ASP A 126 4.11 13.77 -30.20
N THR A 127 3.49 14.46 -29.22
CA THR A 127 3.92 15.79 -28.78
C THR A 127 4.16 15.82 -27.28
N PHE A 128 5.33 16.34 -26.90
CA PHE A 128 5.72 16.63 -25.53
C PHE A 128 5.28 18.05 -25.16
N TYR A 129 4.64 18.21 -24.01
CA TYR A 129 4.15 19.49 -23.50
C TYR A 129 4.83 19.87 -22.18
N LEU A 130 5.17 21.14 -22.06
CA LEU A 130 5.76 21.76 -20.88
C LEU A 130 4.92 22.96 -20.44
N VAL A 131 4.28 22.89 -19.27
CA VAL A 131 3.37 23.95 -18.83
C VAL A 131 4.16 25.11 -18.18
N ASP A 132 3.99 26.32 -18.71
CA ASP A 132 4.62 27.56 -18.21
C ASP A 132 3.72 28.26 -17.19
N SER A 133 2.47 28.52 -17.58
CA SER A 133 1.47 29.20 -16.75
C SER A 133 0.06 28.74 -17.10
N GLY A 134 -0.85 28.75 -16.12
CA GLY A 134 -2.17 28.13 -16.26
C GLY A 134 -2.12 26.62 -16.01
N VAL A 135 -3.15 25.90 -16.42
CA VAL A 135 -3.26 24.44 -16.20
C VAL A 135 -3.76 23.73 -17.45
N LEU A 136 -3.27 22.52 -17.69
CA LEU A 136 -3.94 21.56 -18.56
C LEU A 136 -4.78 20.62 -17.70
N VAL A 137 -5.96 20.25 -18.18
CA VAL A 137 -6.85 19.26 -17.55
C VAL A 137 -6.75 17.98 -18.35
N ARG A 138 -6.52 16.85 -17.68
CA ARG A 138 -6.68 15.53 -18.30
C ARG A 138 -8.02 14.99 -17.90
N ALA A 139 -8.90 14.81 -18.87
CA ALA A 139 -10.23 14.29 -18.65
C ALA A 139 -10.44 13.03 -19.47
N LYS A 140 -11.06 12.01 -18.87
CA LYS A 140 -11.46 10.81 -19.57
C LYS A 140 -12.92 10.93 -19.96
N ASN A 141 -13.26 10.56 -21.19
CA ASN A 141 -14.65 10.50 -21.58
C ASN A 141 -15.32 9.37 -20.80
N VAL A 142 -16.49 9.66 -20.24
CA VAL A 142 -17.33 8.59 -19.71
C VAL A 142 -17.92 7.86 -20.92
N PRO A 143 -17.71 6.54 -21.07
CA PRO A 143 -18.26 5.80 -22.19
C PRO A 143 -19.79 5.99 -22.27
N ASP A 144 -20.29 6.30 -23.47
CA ASP A 144 -21.71 6.50 -23.79
C ASP A 144 -22.41 7.64 -23.01
N SER A 145 -21.65 8.63 -22.54
CA SER A 145 -22.14 9.89 -21.98
C SER A 145 -21.46 11.09 -22.64
N ALA A 146 -22.14 12.23 -22.68
CA ALA A 146 -21.49 13.51 -23.05
C ALA A 146 -20.62 14.07 -21.90
N GLU A 147 -20.60 13.38 -20.75
CA GLU A 147 -19.83 13.76 -19.58
C GLU A 147 -18.37 13.32 -19.69
N THR A 148 -17.50 14.16 -19.13
CA THR A 148 -16.07 13.89 -18.97
C THR A 148 -15.74 13.96 -17.50
N ILE A 149 -14.79 13.13 -17.05
CA ILE A 149 -14.31 13.12 -15.68
C ILE A 149 -12.86 13.58 -15.68
N ASP A 150 -12.59 14.66 -14.96
CA ASP A 150 -11.25 15.18 -14.74
C ASP A 150 -10.44 14.17 -13.90
N LEU A 151 -9.40 13.60 -14.52
CA LEU A 151 -8.46 12.67 -13.87
C LEU A 151 -7.47 13.43 -12.99
N ASP A 152 -6.90 14.50 -13.53
CA ASP A 152 -6.01 15.44 -12.83
C ASP A 152 -5.76 16.73 -13.63
N THR A 153 -4.99 17.63 -13.01
CA THR A 153 -4.51 18.88 -13.60
C THR A 153 -2.98 18.90 -13.68
N ILE A 154 -2.47 19.39 -14.81
CA ILE A 154 -1.04 19.57 -15.09
C ILE A 154 -0.76 21.07 -14.96
N GLY A 155 -0.21 21.46 -13.80
CA GLY A 155 0.09 22.85 -13.49
C GLY A 155 1.45 23.34 -13.99
N PRO A 156 1.82 24.60 -13.69
CA PRO A 156 3.10 25.19 -14.06
C PRO A 156 4.29 24.31 -13.65
N ALA A 157 5.33 24.27 -14.48
CA ALA A 157 6.53 23.45 -14.27
C ALA A 157 6.31 21.92 -14.36
N ALA A 158 5.13 21.45 -14.76
CA ALA A 158 4.86 20.04 -15.04
C ALA A 158 4.86 19.73 -16.55
N THR A 159 4.96 18.44 -16.89
CA THR A 159 5.12 17.96 -18.27
C THR A 159 4.08 16.91 -18.65
N SER A 160 3.72 16.83 -19.92
CA SER A 160 2.91 15.74 -20.50
C SER A 160 3.57 15.18 -21.76
N GLY A 161 3.27 13.92 -22.11
CA GLY A 161 3.73 13.31 -23.37
C GLY A 161 5.16 12.77 -23.39
N PHE A 162 5.92 12.90 -22.29
CA PHE A 162 7.32 12.43 -22.23
C PHE A 162 7.47 10.95 -22.61
N LEU A 163 6.58 10.08 -22.11
CA LEU A 163 6.67 8.63 -22.35
C LEU A 163 6.44 8.26 -23.81
N HIS A 164 5.46 8.90 -24.45
CA HIS A 164 5.10 8.67 -25.84
C HIS A 164 6.20 9.16 -26.79
N VAL A 165 6.89 10.24 -26.40
CA VAL A 165 7.95 10.86 -27.21
C VAL A 165 9.34 10.23 -26.98
N ALA A 166 9.62 9.73 -25.77
CA ALA A 166 10.88 9.07 -25.41
C ALA A 166 10.99 7.61 -25.91
N GLY A 167 9.86 6.99 -26.29
CA GLY A 167 9.75 5.82 -27.18
C GLY A 167 9.48 4.48 -26.51
N VAL A 168 8.54 3.68 -27.07
CA VAL A 168 8.58 2.19 -27.12
C VAL A 168 7.92 1.61 -28.40
N GLU A 169 6.81 2.14 -28.95
CA GLU A 169 6.21 1.72 -30.24
C GLU A 169 5.52 2.90 -30.96
N ASP A 170 5.46 2.90 -32.30
CA ASP A 170 4.88 3.99 -33.13
C ASP A 170 3.34 4.15 -33.00
N ASP A 171 2.67 3.26 -32.25
CA ASP A 171 1.19 3.14 -32.18
C ASP A 171 0.57 3.51 -30.80
N ASP A 172 1.33 4.11 -29.87
CA ASP A 172 0.80 4.50 -28.55
C ASP A 172 -0.21 5.66 -28.64
N VAL A 173 -1.47 5.38 -28.26
CA VAL A 173 -2.57 6.35 -28.22
C VAL A 173 -2.76 6.96 -26.83
N ALA A 174 -3.23 8.21 -26.79
CA ALA A 174 -3.48 8.94 -25.56
C ALA A 174 -4.58 8.30 -24.71
N PHE A 175 -4.27 8.01 -23.44
CA PHE A 175 -5.22 7.43 -22.49
C PHE A 175 -6.37 8.37 -22.06
N ALA A 176 -6.21 9.68 -22.22
CA ALA A 176 -7.18 10.68 -21.81
C ALA A 176 -7.11 11.90 -22.73
N THR A 177 -8.20 12.66 -22.79
CA THR A 177 -8.27 13.94 -23.50
C THR A 177 -7.55 15.00 -22.67
N ILE A 178 -6.66 15.77 -23.30
CA ILE A 178 -5.95 16.87 -22.66
C ILE A 178 -6.50 18.19 -23.18
N THR A 179 -7.00 19.03 -22.28
CA THR A 179 -7.58 20.35 -22.61
C THR A 179 -6.93 21.46 -21.81
N ALA A 180 -6.97 22.69 -22.31
CA ALA A 180 -6.60 23.86 -21.52
C ALA A 180 -7.68 24.14 -20.47
N GLY A 181 -7.28 24.27 -19.20
CA GLY A 181 -8.19 24.56 -18.10
C GLY A 181 -8.69 26.00 -18.05
N LYS A 182 -9.43 26.32 -16.99
CA LYS A 182 -10.04 27.65 -16.80
C LYS A 182 -9.02 28.78 -16.82
N GLY A 183 -9.28 29.82 -17.61
CA GLY A 183 -8.38 30.96 -17.80
C GLY A 183 -7.26 30.74 -18.82
N GLY A 184 -7.28 29.63 -19.56
CA GLY A 184 -6.29 29.31 -20.58
C GLY A 184 -4.98 28.74 -20.02
N CYS A 185 -4.05 28.39 -20.92
CA CYS A 185 -2.78 27.81 -20.56
C CYS A 185 -1.70 28.23 -21.55
N ARG A 186 -0.55 28.69 -21.04
CA ARG A 186 0.67 28.81 -21.83
C ARG A 186 1.52 27.57 -21.58
N CYS A 187 1.82 26.85 -22.64
CA CYS A 187 2.75 25.73 -22.62
C CYS A 187 3.73 25.82 -23.78
N TYR A 188 4.79 25.02 -23.74
CA TYR A 188 5.68 24.80 -24.86
C TYR A 188 5.49 23.38 -25.36
N ALA A 189 5.47 23.20 -26.67
CA ALA A 189 5.36 21.91 -27.32
C ALA A 189 6.59 21.59 -28.16
N ALA A 190 6.96 20.31 -28.18
CA ALA A 190 7.93 19.77 -29.13
C ALA A 190 7.41 18.44 -29.65
N LYS A 191 7.42 18.29 -30.98
CA LYS A 191 7.07 17.00 -31.61
C LYS A 191 8.13 15.95 -31.30
N GLY A 192 7.78 14.67 -31.47
CA GLY A 192 8.62 13.53 -31.12
C GLY A 192 10.06 13.65 -31.59
N ASP A 193 10.26 13.90 -32.88
CA ASP A 193 11.59 14.04 -33.50
C ASP A 193 12.34 15.30 -33.05
N GLU A 194 11.63 16.41 -32.91
CA GLU A 194 12.18 17.68 -32.42
C GLU A 194 12.67 17.52 -30.97
N PHE A 195 11.87 16.89 -30.11
CA PHE A 195 12.23 16.60 -28.74
C PHE A 195 13.42 15.64 -28.64
N ARG A 196 13.45 14.58 -29.46
CA ARG A 196 14.59 13.65 -29.50
C ARG A 196 15.87 14.34 -29.92
N ALA A 197 15.81 15.26 -30.89
CA ALA A 197 16.96 16.07 -31.29
C ALA A 197 17.42 17.00 -30.15
N LEU A 198 16.50 17.60 -29.39
CA LEU A 198 16.81 18.43 -28.22
C LEU A 198 17.50 17.62 -27.10
N CYS A 199 17.13 16.36 -26.89
CA CYS A 199 17.74 15.46 -25.90
C CYS A 199 19.21 15.12 -26.18
N VAL A 200 19.73 15.39 -27.39
CA VAL A 200 21.16 15.24 -27.71
C VAL A 200 21.98 16.43 -27.19
N ASN A 201 21.34 17.56 -26.85
CA ASN A 201 22.02 18.73 -26.30
C ASN A 201 22.33 18.53 -24.81
N PRO A 202 23.62 18.53 -24.38
CA PRO A 202 24.00 18.28 -22.98
C PRO A 202 23.39 19.26 -21.98
N THR A 203 23.20 20.51 -22.39
CA THR A 203 22.62 21.58 -21.55
C THR A 203 21.12 21.37 -21.36
N PHE A 204 20.42 20.99 -22.44
CA PHE A 204 19.00 20.65 -22.39
C PHE A 204 18.76 19.42 -21.50
N SER A 205 19.52 18.35 -21.70
CA SER A 205 19.35 17.09 -20.97
C SER A 205 19.62 17.24 -19.47
N ALA A 206 20.65 18.01 -19.07
CA ALA A 206 20.91 18.28 -17.65
C ALA A 206 19.75 19.04 -16.97
N GLN A 207 19.15 20.03 -17.65
CA GLN A 207 18.04 20.81 -17.12
C GLN A 207 16.72 20.02 -17.15
N LEU A 208 16.49 19.24 -18.21
CA LEU A 208 15.33 18.36 -18.37
C LEU A 208 15.30 17.29 -17.26
N ILE A 209 16.43 16.67 -16.91
CA ILE A 209 16.53 15.71 -15.80
C ILE A 209 16.03 16.32 -14.48
N SER A 210 16.36 17.58 -14.21
CA SER A 210 15.89 18.29 -13.00
C SER A 210 14.37 18.48 -12.95
N VAL A 211 13.71 18.67 -14.11
CA VAL A 211 12.24 18.79 -14.23
C VAL A 211 11.59 17.41 -14.17
N LEU A 212 12.19 16.44 -14.87
CA LEU A 212 11.75 15.05 -14.89
C LEU A 212 11.93 14.36 -13.55
N THR A 213 12.75 14.83 -12.61
CA THR A 213 12.92 14.15 -11.31
C THR A 213 11.59 14.05 -10.53
N LYS A 214 10.68 15.03 -10.69
CA LYS A 214 9.31 14.96 -10.15
C LYS A 214 8.41 14.03 -10.96
N VAL A 215 8.48 14.09 -12.28
CA VAL A 215 7.65 13.28 -13.19
C VAL A 215 8.06 11.82 -13.16
N VAL A 216 9.35 11.50 -13.11
CA VAL A 216 9.92 10.15 -12.99
C VAL A 216 9.56 9.55 -11.63
N ARG A 217 9.49 10.29 -10.52
CA ARG A 217 8.96 9.73 -9.26
C ARG A 217 7.51 9.24 -9.37
N THR A 218 6.69 9.92 -10.16
CA THR A 218 5.27 9.58 -10.38
C THR A 218 5.08 8.60 -11.55
N ALA A 219 5.88 8.73 -12.60
CA ALA A 219 5.82 7.96 -13.84
C ALA A 219 6.59 6.64 -13.74
N THR A 220 7.59 6.48 -12.87
CA THR A 220 8.26 5.18 -12.66
C THR A 220 7.30 4.14 -12.08
N LYS A 221 6.25 4.55 -11.36
CA LYS A 221 5.15 3.65 -10.92
C LYS A 221 4.22 3.26 -12.08
N VAL A 222 3.99 4.16 -13.05
CA VAL A 222 3.08 3.95 -14.19
C VAL A 222 3.76 3.18 -15.34
N VAL A 223 5.03 3.51 -15.66
CA VAL A 223 5.80 2.90 -16.75
C VAL A 223 6.22 1.47 -16.45
N ARG A 224 6.50 1.12 -15.18
CA ARG A 224 6.70 -0.28 -14.78
C ARG A 224 5.46 -1.15 -14.99
N ALA A 225 4.26 -0.54 -15.02
CA ALA A 225 3.02 -1.25 -15.33
C ALA A 225 2.80 -1.48 -16.84
N THR A 226 3.41 -0.64 -17.69
CA THR A 226 3.25 -0.66 -19.17
C THR A 226 4.38 -1.40 -19.90
N VAL A 227 5.61 -1.44 -19.38
CA VAL A 227 6.74 -2.12 -20.07
C VAL A 227 6.69 -3.65 -19.94
N SER A 228 5.87 -4.21 -19.03
CA SER A 228 5.67 -5.67 -18.98
C SER A 228 4.67 -6.20 -20.01
N THR A 229 4.22 -5.37 -20.97
CA THR A 229 3.23 -5.73 -22.00
C THR A 229 3.74 -5.64 -23.45
N GLY A 230 5.02 -5.35 -23.70
CA GLY A 230 5.53 -5.26 -25.08
C GLY A 230 7.03 -5.48 -25.20
N SER A 231 7.44 -6.73 -25.47
CA SER A 231 8.65 -7.02 -26.25
C SER A 231 8.60 -8.46 -26.76
N GLY A 232 8.15 -8.64 -27.99
CA GLY A 232 8.39 -9.86 -28.76
C GLY A 232 9.41 -9.58 -29.86
N SER A 233 10.50 -10.36 -29.92
CA SER A 233 11.05 -10.83 -31.21
C SER A 233 12.06 -11.96 -30.98
N GLY A 234 11.83 -13.08 -31.68
CA GLY A 234 12.69 -14.27 -31.72
C GLY A 234 11.98 -15.54 -31.25
N VAL A 235 11.12 -16.10 -32.12
CA VAL A 235 10.41 -17.36 -31.94
C VAL A 235 11.39 -18.53 -32.16
N ASP A 236 11.73 -19.24 -31.08
CA ASP A 236 11.70 -20.71 -31.11
C ASP A 236 10.26 -21.11 -30.78
N LEU A 237 9.63 -21.86 -31.69
CA LEU A 237 8.26 -22.33 -31.54
C LEU A 237 8.16 -23.28 -30.34
N HIS A 238 7.46 -22.88 -29.27
CA HIS A 238 6.57 -23.74 -28.49
C HIS A 238 5.60 -22.88 -27.62
N THR A 239 4.41 -22.64 -28.17
CA THR A 239 3.08 -22.58 -27.51
C THR A 239 2.96 -22.26 -25.99
N SER A 240 2.48 -21.06 -25.64
CA SER A 240 1.21 -20.81 -24.89
C SER A 240 1.09 -19.33 -24.48
N ASN A 241 -0.03 -18.70 -24.81
CA ASN A 241 -0.32 -17.28 -24.58
C ASN A 241 -1.10 -17.17 -23.25
N SER A 242 -0.43 -17.08 -22.09
CA SER A 242 -1.10 -16.90 -20.79
C SER A 242 -1.34 -15.41 -20.51
N SER A 243 -2.61 -15.02 -20.45
CA SER A 243 -3.02 -13.70 -19.96
C SER A 243 -2.65 -13.54 -18.47
N VAL A 244 -2.12 -12.38 -18.07
CA VAL A 244 -1.71 -12.10 -16.69
C VAL A 244 -2.75 -11.19 -16.03
N PHE A 245 -3.24 -11.59 -14.85
CA PHE A 245 -4.18 -10.84 -14.02
C PHE A 245 -3.42 -9.89 -13.09
N LYS A 246 -3.54 -8.58 -13.29
CA LYS A 246 -2.78 -7.57 -12.55
C LYS A 246 -3.55 -7.10 -11.30
N VAL A 247 -2.91 -7.14 -10.14
CA VAL A 247 -3.49 -6.74 -8.85
C VAL A 247 -2.67 -5.64 -8.19
N LEU A 248 -3.30 -4.52 -7.80
CA LEU A 248 -2.65 -3.49 -7.00
C LEU A 248 -3.03 -3.62 -5.52
N CYS A 249 -2.05 -3.86 -4.65
CA CYS A 249 -2.23 -3.91 -3.20
C CYS A 249 -1.98 -2.54 -2.57
N TYR A 250 -2.97 -1.98 -1.90
CA TYR A 250 -2.89 -0.72 -1.13
C TYR A 250 -2.48 -0.97 0.32
N ASP A 251 -2.09 0.07 1.07
CA ASP A 251 -1.73 0.03 2.50
C ASP A 251 -0.69 -1.09 2.81
N THR A 252 0.33 -1.18 1.96
CA THR A 252 1.32 -2.26 2.05
C THR A 252 2.44 -1.91 3.01
N THR A 253 2.71 -2.85 3.91
CA THR A 253 3.86 -2.84 4.81
C THR A 253 4.79 -4.00 4.45
N GLN A 254 5.96 -4.06 5.08
CA GLN A 254 6.95 -5.08 4.77
C GLN A 254 6.40 -6.50 4.90
N TRP A 255 5.61 -6.78 5.95
CA TRP A 255 5.02 -8.11 6.13
C TRP A 255 4.05 -8.48 5.01
N VAL A 256 3.34 -7.52 4.41
CA VAL A 256 2.41 -7.81 3.31
C VAL A 256 3.19 -8.33 2.12
N THR A 257 4.25 -7.62 1.72
CA THR A 257 5.09 -8.03 0.59
C THR A 257 5.78 -9.36 0.87
N ASP A 258 6.38 -9.53 2.05
CA ASP A 258 7.13 -10.74 2.41
C ASP A 258 6.26 -12.01 2.43
N ASN A 259 4.96 -11.89 2.71
CA ASN A 259 4.06 -13.04 2.78
C ASN A 259 3.25 -13.26 1.49
N PHE A 260 2.88 -12.22 0.75
CA PHE A 260 2.15 -12.37 -0.52
C PHE A 260 3.05 -12.82 -1.67
N THR A 261 4.26 -12.29 -1.80
CA THR A 261 5.14 -12.61 -2.93
C THR A 261 5.41 -14.11 -3.08
N PRO A 262 5.81 -14.87 -2.04
CA PRO A 262 6.08 -16.30 -2.19
C PRO A 262 4.83 -17.13 -2.54
N GLN A 263 3.65 -16.71 -2.09
CA GLN A 263 2.39 -17.42 -2.37
C GLN A 263 1.92 -17.17 -3.80
N ILE A 264 2.11 -15.95 -4.33
CA ILE A 264 1.84 -15.64 -5.73
C ILE A 264 2.81 -16.37 -6.66
N GLU A 265 4.09 -16.43 -6.31
CA GLU A 265 5.08 -17.24 -7.04
C GLU A 265 4.67 -18.71 -7.09
N LYS A 266 4.35 -19.29 -5.92
CA LYS A 266 3.87 -20.68 -5.82
C LYS A 266 2.59 -20.92 -6.63
N TYR A 267 1.65 -19.97 -6.64
CA TYR A 267 0.43 -20.07 -7.43
C TYR A 267 0.74 -20.07 -8.94
N ASN A 268 1.64 -19.20 -9.39
CA ASN A 268 2.02 -19.08 -10.80
C ASN A 268 2.88 -20.25 -11.31
N ASP A 269 3.47 -21.06 -10.41
CA ASP A 269 4.27 -22.24 -10.76
C ASP A 269 3.42 -23.45 -11.23
N HIS A 270 2.08 -23.37 -11.17
CA HIS A 270 1.20 -24.43 -11.63
C HIS A 270 0.93 -24.36 -13.15
N GLU A 271 0.97 -25.50 -13.84
CA GLU A 271 0.64 -25.58 -15.28
C GLU A 271 -0.86 -25.46 -15.52
N GLY A 272 -1.26 -24.43 -16.28
CA GLY A 272 -2.66 -24.19 -16.69
C GLY A 272 -3.42 -23.30 -15.70
N GLY A 273 -3.67 -22.05 -16.10
CA GLY A 273 -4.33 -21.04 -15.28
C GLY A 273 -3.95 -19.62 -15.69
N MET A 274 -4.65 -18.62 -15.18
CA MET A 274 -4.29 -17.21 -15.37
C MET A 274 -3.25 -16.82 -14.32
N ASN A 275 -2.07 -16.33 -14.75
CA ASN A 275 -1.02 -15.92 -13.81
C ASN A 275 -1.42 -14.63 -13.10
N ILE A 276 -1.16 -14.53 -11.81
CA ILE A 276 -1.40 -13.30 -11.02
C ILE A 276 -0.10 -12.52 -10.91
N LYS A 277 -0.13 -11.23 -11.25
CA LYS A 277 0.94 -10.28 -10.94
C LYS A 277 0.44 -9.28 -9.91
N MET A 278 1.10 -9.21 -8.75
CA MET A 278 0.72 -8.31 -7.66
C MET A 278 1.78 -7.23 -7.46
N ASP A 279 1.38 -5.97 -7.61
CA ASP A 279 2.19 -4.80 -7.30
C ASP A 279 1.72 -4.16 -5.98
N PHE A 280 2.61 -3.46 -5.28
CA PHE A 280 2.40 -2.99 -3.91
C PHE A 280 2.58 -1.47 -3.81
N THR A 281 1.68 -0.79 -3.09
CA THR A 281 1.82 0.63 -2.75
C THR A 281 1.58 0.88 -1.25
N GLN A 282 2.35 1.79 -0.67
CA GLN A 282 2.20 2.19 0.75
C GLN A 282 1.02 3.17 0.94
N ASP A 283 0.53 3.74 -0.16
CA ASP A 283 -0.63 4.61 -0.16
C ASP A 283 -1.90 3.82 0.24
N ARG A 284 -2.75 4.43 1.06
CA ARG A 284 -4.09 3.88 1.36
C ARG A 284 -5.06 4.21 0.25
N LEU A 285 -6.08 3.37 0.06
CA LEU A 285 -7.18 3.68 -0.85
C LEU A 285 -8.04 4.80 -0.28
N SER A 286 -8.30 5.78 -1.14
CA SER A 286 -9.20 6.92 -0.98
C SER A 286 -9.62 7.38 -2.37
N GLU A 287 -10.56 8.33 -2.46
CA GLU A 287 -10.90 8.99 -3.73
C GLU A 287 -9.66 9.50 -4.49
N GLY A 288 -8.72 10.16 -3.79
CA GLY A 288 -7.54 10.75 -4.41
C GLY A 288 -6.49 9.75 -4.90
N THR A 289 -6.48 8.54 -4.35
CA THR A 289 -5.49 7.49 -4.65
C THR A 289 -6.04 6.34 -5.49
N ALA A 290 -7.37 6.20 -5.62
CA ALA A 290 -8.03 5.14 -6.39
C ALA A 290 -7.53 5.06 -7.85
N LYS A 291 -7.16 6.21 -8.43
CA LYS A 291 -6.59 6.31 -9.79
C LYS A 291 -5.27 5.57 -9.98
N PHE A 292 -4.56 5.21 -8.90
CA PHE A 292 -3.35 4.39 -9.01
C PHE A 292 -3.64 2.98 -9.52
N ALA A 293 -4.89 2.53 -9.45
CA ALA A 293 -5.32 1.25 -9.99
C ALA A 293 -5.54 1.23 -11.51
N ALA A 294 -5.25 2.33 -12.24
CA ALA A 294 -5.31 2.34 -13.69
C ALA A 294 -4.40 1.26 -14.30
N GLY A 295 -4.98 0.39 -15.13
CA GLY A 295 -4.25 -0.72 -15.77
C GLY A 295 -4.14 -1.99 -14.92
N TYR A 296 -4.80 -2.05 -13.76
CA TYR A 296 -4.93 -3.26 -12.95
C TYR A 296 -6.33 -3.88 -13.09
N ASP A 297 -6.39 -5.20 -13.09
CA ASP A 297 -7.65 -5.95 -13.14
C ASP A 297 -8.34 -6.04 -11.78
N ALA A 298 -7.58 -5.98 -10.68
CA ALA A 298 -8.11 -6.02 -9.32
C ALA A 298 -7.31 -5.12 -8.37
N VAL A 299 -7.91 -4.83 -7.21
CA VAL A 299 -7.22 -4.21 -6.08
C VAL A 299 -7.32 -5.10 -4.84
N CYS A 300 -6.27 -5.08 -4.02
CA CYS A 300 -6.25 -5.75 -2.72
C CYS A 300 -6.20 -4.72 -1.59
N LEU A 301 -7.19 -4.78 -0.68
CA LEU A 301 -7.45 -3.75 0.34
C LEU A 301 -7.46 -4.33 1.77
N PHE A 302 -7.19 -3.49 2.76
CA PHE A 302 -7.21 -3.81 4.19
C PHE A 302 -8.18 -2.95 4.99
N VAL A 303 -8.23 -3.16 6.30
CA VAL A 303 -9.25 -2.58 7.19
C VAL A 303 -9.28 -1.04 7.23
N ASN A 304 -8.16 -0.38 6.90
CA ASN A 304 -8.04 1.08 6.91
C ASN A 304 -8.22 1.74 5.55
N ASP A 305 -8.29 0.96 4.47
CA ASP A 305 -8.59 1.46 3.15
C ASP A 305 -10.05 1.93 3.08
N THR A 306 -10.29 3.06 2.41
CA THR A 306 -11.64 3.63 2.26
C THR A 306 -12.13 3.42 0.84
N ALA A 307 -13.01 2.44 0.66
CA ALA A 307 -13.69 2.15 -0.60
C ALA A 307 -15.11 2.72 -0.56
N ASP A 308 -15.22 4.05 -0.50
CA ASP A 308 -16.49 4.76 -0.57
C ASP A 308 -17.05 4.80 -2.01
N SER A 309 -18.22 5.42 -2.17
CA SER A 309 -18.89 5.49 -3.47
C SER A 309 -18.04 6.15 -4.56
N ASN A 310 -17.24 7.16 -4.23
CA ASN A 310 -16.38 7.88 -5.19
C ASN A 310 -15.17 7.03 -5.56
N ALA A 311 -14.48 6.48 -4.57
CA ALA A 311 -13.34 5.58 -4.78
C ALA A 311 -13.74 4.38 -5.64
N ILE A 312 -14.88 3.73 -5.33
CA ILE A 312 -15.39 2.58 -6.10
C ILE A 312 -15.71 2.98 -7.55
N ARG A 313 -16.30 4.16 -7.80
CA ARG A 313 -16.54 4.66 -9.16
C ARG A 313 -15.24 4.86 -9.94
N ILE A 314 -14.23 5.46 -9.30
CA ILE A 314 -12.91 5.68 -9.92
C ILE A 314 -12.24 4.34 -10.23
N LEU A 315 -12.27 3.36 -9.31
CA LEU A 315 -11.75 2.02 -9.54
C LEU A 315 -12.43 1.37 -10.77
N SER A 316 -13.76 1.49 -10.85
CA SER A 316 -14.54 0.98 -11.97
C SER A 316 -14.15 1.63 -13.31
N LEU A 317 -13.93 2.95 -13.33
CA LEU A 317 -13.43 3.70 -14.50
C LEU A 317 -11.99 3.34 -14.89
N CYS A 318 -11.18 2.91 -13.92
CA CYS A 318 -9.83 2.41 -14.14
C CYS A 318 -9.81 1.00 -14.77
N GLY A 319 -10.97 0.35 -14.92
CA GLY A 319 -11.10 -1.02 -15.43
C GLY A 319 -10.92 -2.09 -14.36
N VAL A 320 -10.98 -1.74 -13.08
CA VAL A 320 -10.89 -2.69 -11.97
C VAL A 320 -12.15 -3.55 -11.93
N LYS A 321 -11.95 -4.85 -12.01
CA LYS A 321 -13.00 -5.88 -12.08
C LYS A 321 -13.28 -6.53 -10.71
N MET A 322 -12.34 -6.46 -9.77
CA MET A 322 -12.50 -7.09 -8.45
C MET A 322 -11.84 -6.27 -7.32
N ILE A 323 -12.48 -6.24 -6.15
CA ILE A 323 -11.87 -5.84 -4.88
C ILE A 323 -11.68 -7.09 -4.02
N ALA A 324 -10.43 -7.39 -3.66
CA ALA A 324 -10.05 -8.47 -2.75
C ALA A 324 -9.69 -7.90 -1.37
N MET A 325 -10.55 -8.08 -0.37
CA MET A 325 -10.28 -7.69 1.01
C MET A 325 -9.39 -8.74 1.68
N ARG A 326 -8.16 -8.38 2.04
CA ARG A 326 -7.24 -9.24 2.82
C ARG A 326 -7.53 -9.20 4.33
N CYS A 327 -8.81 -9.08 4.68
CA CYS A 327 -9.30 -9.00 6.05
C CYS A 327 -10.76 -9.48 6.16
N ALA A 328 -11.23 -9.65 7.39
CA ALA A 328 -12.62 -10.04 7.65
C ALA A 328 -13.60 -8.86 7.64
N GLY A 329 -13.18 -7.70 8.16
CA GLY A 329 -14.01 -6.49 8.22
C GLY A 329 -14.15 -5.82 6.86
N PHE A 330 -15.32 -5.23 6.59
CA PHE A 330 -15.63 -4.50 5.37
C PHE A 330 -16.46 -3.22 5.66
N ASP A 331 -16.36 -2.71 6.89
CA ASP A 331 -17.15 -1.58 7.40
C ASP A 331 -16.96 -0.29 6.59
N ARG A 332 -15.84 -0.18 5.86
CA ARG A 332 -15.44 0.98 5.02
C ARG A 332 -15.63 0.75 3.52
N VAL A 333 -16.36 -0.29 3.14
CA VAL A 333 -16.65 -0.63 1.75
C VAL A 333 -18.11 -0.32 1.47
N ASP A 334 -18.38 0.57 0.52
CA ASP A 334 -19.74 0.83 0.04
C ASP A 334 -20.20 -0.30 -0.91
N VAL A 335 -20.69 -1.37 -0.29
CA VAL A 335 -21.23 -2.55 -0.96
C VAL A 335 -22.43 -2.20 -1.84
N GLN A 336 -23.20 -1.15 -1.51
CA GLN A 336 -24.38 -0.76 -2.30
C GLN A 336 -23.95 -0.16 -3.63
N THR A 337 -22.97 0.76 -3.62
CA THR A 337 -22.41 1.31 -4.85
C THR A 337 -21.73 0.23 -5.69
N ALA A 338 -21.00 -0.69 -5.07
CA ALA A 338 -20.40 -1.83 -5.78
C ALA A 338 -21.45 -2.69 -6.49
N LYS A 339 -22.55 -3.05 -5.79
CA LYS A 339 -23.68 -3.79 -6.39
C LYS A 339 -24.33 -3.01 -7.52
N ALA A 340 -24.58 -1.72 -7.36
CA ALA A 340 -25.18 -0.89 -8.40
C ALA A 340 -24.30 -0.77 -9.66
N LEU A 341 -22.98 -0.83 -9.51
CA LEU A 341 -22.05 -0.85 -10.63
C LEU A 341 -21.91 -2.24 -11.26
N GLY A 342 -22.05 -3.32 -10.49
CA GLY A 342 -22.12 -4.69 -11.01
C GLY A 342 -23.46 -5.04 -11.66
N ILE A 343 -24.55 -4.36 -11.26
CA ILE A 343 -25.92 -4.52 -11.77
C ILE A 343 -26.31 -3.25 -12.50
N ARG A 344 -25.80 -3.02 -13.72
CA ARG A 344 -26.40 -2.00 -14.61
C ARG A 344 -27.26 -2.65 -15.69
N TRP A 345 -28.54 -2.82 -15.36
CA TRP A 345 -29.60 -2.92 -16.37
C TRP A 345 -29.85 -1.51 -16.92
N VAL A 346 -29.72 -1.33 -18.23
CA VAL A 346 -30.30 -0.16 -18.91
C VAL A 346 -31.73 -0.54 -19.28
N GLN A 347 -32.70 -0.19 -18.44
CA GLN A 347 -34.12 -0.25 -18.81
C GLN A 347 -34.57 1.17 -19.16
N GLY A 348 -35.12 1.29 -20.38
CA GLY A 348 -35.52 2.55 -20.98
C GLY A 348 -36.59 3.31 -20.21
N SER A 349 -36.44 4.62 -20.15
CA SER A 349 -37.57 5.53 -19.96
C SER A 349 -38.33 5.64 -21.28
N ASN A 350 -39.61 5.28 -21.23
CA ASN A 350 -40.62 5.40 -22.29
C ASN A 350 -40.41 6.58 -23.25
N SER A 351 -39.90 6.33 -24.45
CA SER A 351 -40.29 7.07 -25.65
C SER A 351 -39.92 6.24 -26.88
N SER A 352 -40.85 6.17 -27.81
CA SER A 352 -40.88 5.28 -28.96
C SER A 352 -39.76 5.61 -29.95
N PHE A 353 -38.73 4.77 -30.04
CA PHE A 353 -37.89 4.69 -31.23
C PHE A 353 -37.22 3.32 -31.32
N SER A 354 -37.46 2.61 -32.40
CA SER A 354 -36.76 1.37 -32.74
C SER A 354 -35.32 1.70 -33.10
N VAL A 355 -34.35 1.14 -32.37
CA VAL A 355 -32.93 1.17 -32.75
C VAL A 355 -32.39 -0.26 -32.79
N SER A 356 -31.55 -0.48 -33.80
CA SER A 356 -30.98 -1.74 -34.27
C SER A 356 -30.15 -2.50 -33.23
N THR A 357 -30.01 -3.78 -33.51
CA THR A 357 -29.40 -4.88 -32.75
C THR A 357 -27.90 -4.72 -32.40
N ASP A 358 -27.29 -3.56 -32.58
CA ASP A 358 -25.83 -3.36 -32.44
C ASP A 358 -25.37 -2.63 -31.15
N THR A 359 -26.27 -2.36 -30.21
CA THR A 359 -25.90 -1.74 -28.92
C THR A 359 -25.81 -2.78 -27.78
N LYS A 360 -24.86 -3.72 -27.91
CA LYS A 360 -24.41 -4.58 -26.79
C LYS A 360 -22.94 -4.28 -26.48
N ARG A 361 -22.65 -3.22 -25.75
CA ARG A 361 -21.31 -3.00 -25.18
C ARG A 361 -21.43 -2.67 -23.69
N PHE A 362 -21.13 -3.69 -22.88
CA PHE A 362 -21.16 -3.63 -21.43
C PHE A 362 -20.09 -2.66 -20.94
N LEU A 363 -20.45 -1.75 -20.03
CA LEU A 363 -19.50 -1.24 -19.06
C LEU A 363 -19.06 -2.47 -18.24
N GLU A 364 -17.86 -3.00 -18.50
CA GLU A 364 -17.31 -4.16 -17.79
C GLU A 364 -16.82 -3.75 -16.39
N THR A 365 -17.74 -3.22 -15.60
CA THR A 365 -17.56 -2.57 -14.31
C THR A 365 -17.38 -3.60 -13.19
N LEU A 366 -16.64 -3.21 -12.15
CA LEU A 366 -16.38 -3.97 -10.92
C LEU A 366 -17.43 -5.06 -10.64
N ARG A 367 -17.01 -6.33 -10.74
CA ARG A 367 -17.90 -7.51 -10.81
C ARG A 367 -18.05 -8.25 -9.49
N SER A 368 -17.07 -8.13 -8.59
CA SER A 368 -17.04 -8.90 -7.36
C SER A 368 -16.28 -8.18 -6.25
N ILE A 369 -16.74 -8.39 -5.01
CA ILE A 369 -15.96 -8.11 -3.80
C ILE A 369 -15.85 -9.39 -3.00
N ALA A 370 -14.64 -9.83 -2.67
CA ALA A 370 -14.40 -11.00 -1.83
C ALA A 370 -13.58 -10.63 -0.59
N ARG A 371 -13.69 -11.42 0.48
CA ARG A 371 -12.98 -11.18 1.75
C ARG A 371 -12.32 -12.43 2.33
N VAL A 372 -11.63 -12.27 3.46
CA VAL A 372 -11.16 -13.38 4.29
C VAL A 372 -12.04 -13.47 5.54
N PRO A 373 -13.14 -14.25 5.55
CA PRO A 373 -14.16 -14.18 6.59
C PRO A 373 -13.68 -14.68 7.95
N ALA A 374 -12.74 -15.62 7.97
CA ALA A 374 -12.10 -16.13 9.16
C ALA A 374 -10.68 -16.60 8.81
N TYR A 375 -9.68 -16.04 9.48
CA TYR A 375 -8.28 -16.46 9.34
C TYR A 375 -7.83 -17.27 10.57
N SER A 376 -7.98 -16.70 11.77
CA SER A 376 -7.72 -17.39 13.03
C SER A 376 -8.48 -16.70 14.17
N PRO A 377 -9.66 -17.21 14.55
CA PRO A 377 -10.35 -16.76 15.75
C PRO A 377 -9.53 -16.98 17.04
N TYR A 378 -8.64 -17.99 17.03
CA TYR A 378 -7.71 -18.28 18.13
C TYR A 378 -6.71 -17.15 18.35
N ALA A 379 -6.08 -16.65 17.28
CA ALA A 379 -5.11 -15.56 17.36
C ALA A 379 -5.66 -14.36 18.14
N VAL A 380 -6.89 -13.95 17.82
CA VAL A 380 -7.53 -12.80 18.47
C VAL A 380 -7.90 -13.09 19.92
N ALA A 381 -8.41 -14.29 20.23
CA ALA A 381 -8.74 -14.69 21.59
C ALA A 381 -7.49 -14.79 22.48
N GLU A 382 -6.42 -15.39 21.96
CA GLU A 382 -5.12 -15.50 22.64
C GLU A 382 -4.51 -14.14 22.91
N HIS A 383 -4.55 -13.22 21.94
CA HIS A 383 -4.06 -11.85 22.12
C HIS A 383 -4.85 -11.08 23.18
N ALA A 384 -6.17 -11.27 23.26
CA ALA A 384 -6.99 -10.69 24.32
C ALA A 384 -6.58 -11.20 25.72
N ILE A 385 -6.27 -12.50 25.84
CA ILE A 385 -5.74 -13.09 27.08
C ILE A 385 -4.33 -12.55 27.39
N ALA A 386 -3.48 -12.38 26.38
CA ALA A 386 -2.16 -11.77 26.55
C ALA A 386 -2.27 -10.32 27.08
N LEU A 387 -3.21 -9.52 26.55
CA LEU A 387 -3.51 -8.18 27.06
C LEU A 387 -4.01 -8.23 28.50
N LEU A 388 -4.96 -9.13 28.83
CA LEU A 388 -5.41 -9.33 30.22
C LEU A 388 -4.22 -9.59 31.15
N MET A 389 -3.35 -10.53 30.80
CA MET A 389 -2.21 -10.89 31.64
C MET A 389 -1.17 -9.78 31.72
N SER A 390 -0.91 -9.06 30.63
CA SER A 390 0.00 -7.92 30.61
C SER A 390 -0.48 -6.78 31.50
N VAL A 391 -1.76 -6.46 31.44
CA VAL A 391 -2.40 -5.41 32.25
C VAL A 391 -2.50 -5.82 33.73
N ASN A 392 -2.88 -7.06 34.01
CA ASN A 392 -3.04 -7.58 35.37
C ASN A 392 -1.69 -7.69 36.08
N ARG A 393 -0.70 -8.32 35.43
CA ARG A 393 0.61 -8.62 36.03
C ARG A 393 1.65 -7.53 35.78
N LYS A 394 1.25 -6.41 35.15
CA LYS A 394 2.09 -5.24 34.85
C LYS A 394 3.37 -5.62 34.10
N ILE A 395 3.27 -6.58 33.17
CA ILE A 395 4.42 -7.21 32.51
C ILE A 395 5.26 -6.16 31.78
N ALA A 396 4.62 -5.24 31.05
CA ALA A 396 5.31 -4.17 30.32
C ALA A 396 6.12 -3.26 31.25
N GLN A 397 5.54 -2.84 32.38
CA GLN A 397 6.21 -2.00 33.38
C GLN A 397 7.32 -2.74 34.11
N ALA A 398 7.07 -3.97 34.55
CA ALA A 398 8.07 -4.80 35.21
C ALA A 398 9.29 -5.01 34.31
N ASN A 399 9.07 -5.29 33.01
CA ASN A 399 10.15 -5.44 32.04
C ASN A 399 10.95 -4.15 31.83
N GLN A 400 10.29 -2.98 31.82
CA GLN A 400 10.98 -1.69 31.76
C GLN A 400 11.86 -1.45 33.00
N ARG A 401 11.35 -1.73 34.20
CA ARG A 401 12.12 -1.61 35.46
C ARG A 401 13.35 -2.50 35.46
N VAL A 402 13.20 -3.78 35.12
CA VAL A 402 14.30 -4.76 35.07
C VAL A 402 15.39 -4.32 34.09
N LYS A 403 15.03 -3.76 32.93
CA LYS A 403 16.00 -3.21 31.96
C LYS A 403 16.80 -2.02 32.50
N MET A 404 16.29 -1.33 33.52
CA MET A 404 16.98 -0.25 34.23
C MET A 404 17.64 -0.74 35.54
N ALA A 405 17.76 -2.06 35.73
CA ALA A 405 18.24 -2.70 36.96
C ALA A 405 17.43 -2.35 38.23
N ASP A 406 16.16 -1.94 38.06
CA ASP A 406 15.21 -1.83 39.15
C ASP A 406 14.44 -3.15 39.30
N PHE A 407 14.67 -3.83 40.43
CA PHE A 407 14.05 -5.12 40.78
C PHE A 407 13.00 -4.98 41.90
N THR A 408 12.59 -3.76 42.22
CA THR A 408 11.67 -3.47 43.33
C THR A 408 10.27 -4.01 43.05
N LEU A 409 9.74 -4.80 43.99
CA LEU A 409 8.33 -5.21 44.01
C LEU A 409 7.56 -4.32 44.98
N ASP A 410 6.76 -3.42 44.43
CA ASP A 410 5.86 -2.54 45.19
C ASP A 410 4.39 -2.78 44.79
N SER A 411 3.47 -2.07 45.42
CA SER A 411 2.04 -2.18 45.17
C SER A 411 1.62 -1.83 43.73
N SER A 412 2.46 -1.15 42.95
CA SER A 412 2.18 -0.82 41.54
C SER A 412 2.33 -2.02 40.62
N LEU A 413 3.07 -3.08 41.01
CA LEU A 413 3.21 -4.34 40.27
C LEU A 413 2.29 -5.46 40.79
N LEU A 414 1.51 -5.18 41.85
CA LEU A 414 0.62 -6.17 42.45
C LEU A 414 -0.54 -6.50 41.50
N GLY A 415 -0.65 -7.78 41.12
CA GLY A 415 -1.74 -8.31 40.32
C GLY A 415 -2.78 -9.06 41.14
N ILE A 416 -3.75 -9.66 40.45
CA ILE A 416 -4.76 -10.56 41.02
C ILE A 416 -4.73 -11.92 40.34
N ASP A 417 -5.12 -12.96 41.08
CA ASP A 417 -5.43 -14.25 40.49
C ASP A 417 -6.76 -14.19 39.75
N ILE A 418 -6.78 -14.65 38.50
CA ILE A 418 -8.00 -14.75 37.67
C ILE A 418 -8.86 -15.93 38.12
N HIS A 419 -8.25 -16.96 38.70
CA HIS A 419 -8.94 -18.10 39.30
C HIS A 419 -9.97 -17.62 40.34
N GLY A 420 -11.21 -18.08 40.19
CA GLY A 420 -12.35 -17.70 41.03
C GLY A 420 -12.86 -16.27 40.85
N LYS A 421 -12.33 -15.48 39.90
CA LYS A 421 -12.88 -14.14 39.58
C LYS A 421 -14.04 -14.24 38.61
N ASN A 422 -14.89 -13.21 38.64
CA ASN A 422 -16.00 -13.08 37.72
C ASN A 422 -15.49 -12.45 36.42
N VAL A 423 -15.61 -13.17 35.31
CA VAL A 423 -15.16 -12.71 33.99
C VAL A 423 -16.36 -12.62 33.06
N GLY A 424 -16.63 -11.42 32.58
CA GLY A 424 -17.69 -11.13 31.63
C GLY A 424 -17.18 -11.13 30.20
N VAL A 425 -17.81 -11.91 29.32
CA VAL A 425 -17.56 -11.89 27.87
C VAL A 425 -18.80 -11.36 27.18
N MET A 426 -18.70 -10.17 26.58
CA MET A 426 -19.77 -9.57 25.81
C MET A 426 -19.53 -9.88 24.32
N GLY A 427 -20.38 -10.71 23.73
CA GLY A 427 -20.23 -11.28 22.40
C GLY A 427 -19.66 -12.70 22.47
N THR A 428 -20.48 -13.70 22.14
CA THR A 428 -20.16 -15.14 22.17
C THR A 428 -20.18 -15.77 20.78
N GLY A 429 -19.86 -14.97 19.76
CA GLY A 429 -19.56 -15.46 18.41
C GLY A 429 -18.26 -16.29 18.37
N LYS A 430 -17.70 -16.51 17.17
CA LYS A 430 -16.55 -17.41 16.96
C LYS A 430 -15.35 -17.13 17.89
N ILE A 431 -14.95 -15.86 18.02
CA ILE A 431 -13.81 -15.46 18.88
C ILE A 431 -14.21 -15.54 20.36
N GLY A 432 -15.40 -15.03 20.70
CA GLY A 432 -15.91 -15.02 22.08
C GLY A 432 -16.05 -16.42 22.67
N GLN A 433 -16.53 -17.41 21.92
CA GLN A 433 -16.64 -18.79 22.37
C GLN A 433 -15.26 -19.42 22.72
N ILE A 434 -14.24 -19.17 21.90
CA ILE A 434 -12.88 -19.64 22.17
C ILE A 434 -12.33 -18.96 23.42
N LEU A 435 -12.53 -17.65 23.55
CA LEU A 435 -12.15 -16.90 24.72
C LEU A 435 -12.82 -17.44 25.99
N CYS A 436 -14.12 -17.75 25.94
CA CYS A 436 -14.85 -18.39 27.04
C CYS A 436 -14.19 -19.70 27.47
N THR A 437 -13.71 -20.51 26.52
CA THR A 437 -13.01 -21.76 26.80
C THR A 437 -11.68 -21.50 27.54
N ILE A 438 -10.89 -20.52 27.09
CA ILE A 438 -9.62 -20.17 27.72
C ILE A 438 -9.85 -19.61 29.13
N VAL A 439 -10.82 -18.70 29.29
CA VAL A 439 -11.23 -18.12 30.58
C VAL A 439 -11.69 -19.21 31.54
N LYS A 440 -12.46 -20.20 31.06
CA LYS A 440 -12.86 -21.34 31.86
C LYS A 440 -11.65 -22.18 32.31
N GLY A 441 -10.65 -22.33 31.44
CA GLY A 441 -9.37 -22.98 31.77
C GLY A 441 -8.60 -22.32 32.91
N PHE A 442 -8.75 -21.00 33.13
CA PHE A 442 -8.21 -20.31 34.31
C PHE A 442 -8.99 -20.60 35.61
N GLY A 443 -10.12 -21.30 35.55
CA GLY A 443 -11.01 -21.52 36.69
C GLY A 443 -11.80 -20.27 37.10
N ALA A 444 -12.09 -19.38 36.16
CA ALA A 444 -12.93 -18.20 36.40
C ALA A 444 -14.43 -18.53 36.38
N ASN A 445 -15.23 -17.69 37.04
CA ASN A 445 -16.69 -17.70 36.93
C ASN A 445 -17.08 -16.95 35.66
N LEU A 446 -17.58 -17.68 34.66
CA LEU A 446 -17.86 -17.15 33.33
C LEU A 446 -19.27 -16.57 33.25
N TYR A 447 -19.35 -15.26 33.01
CA TYR A 447 -20.57 -14.53 32.66
C TYR A 447 -20.53 -14.19 31.17
N ALA A 448 -21.63 -14.42 30.47
CA ALA A 448 -21.74 -14.17 29.04
C ALA A 448 -22.91 -13.24 28.75
N TYR A 449 -22.78 -12.44 27.69
CA TYR A 449 -23.86 -11.63 27.14
C TYR A 449 -23.79 -11.68 25.61
N ASP A 450 -24.88 -12.06 24.97
CA ASP A 450 -25.06 -11.98 23.52
C ASP A 450 -26.56 -11.86 23.21
N VAL A 451 -26.90 -11.31 22.05
CA VAL A 451 -28.28 -11.30 21.55
C VAL A 451 -28.73 -12.73 21.22
N PHE A 452 -27.80 -13.56 20.74
CA PHE A 452 -28.03 -14.97 20.45
C PHE A 452 -27.13 -15.83 21.33
N GLU A 453 -27.74 -16.50 22.30
CA GLU A 453 -27.02 -17.34 23.23
C GLU A 453 -26.41 -18.55 22.52
N ASN A 454 -25.15 -18.83 22.82
CA ASN A 454 -24.40 -19.96 22.31
C ASN A 454 -24.46 -21.14 23.30
N GLU A 455 -25.00 -22.27 22.86
CA GLU A 455 -25.19 -23.49 23.66
C GLU A 455 -23.86 -24.12 24.12
N ASP A 456 -22.79 -24.03 23.33
CA ASP A 456 -21.48 -24.54 23.74
C ASP A 456 -20.94 -23.78 24.95
N VAL A 457 -21.17 -22.45 25.00
CA VAL A 457 -20.79 -21.61 26.13
C VAL A 457 -21.60 -21.97 27.39
N LYS A 458 -22.89 -22.32 27.24
CA LYS A 458 -23.69 -22.84 28.36
C LYS A 458 -23.18 -24.20 28.83
N ALA A 459 -22.86 -25.10 27.90
CA ALA A 459 -22.40 -26.45 28.19
C ALA A 459 -21.08 -26.46 28.98
N MET A 460 -20.17 -25.50 28.76
CA MET A 460 -18.96 -25.31 29.57
C MET A 460 -19.20 -24.56 30.90
N GLY A 461 -20.45 -24.27 31.24
CA GLY A 461 -20.87 -23.63 32.49
C GLY A 461 -20.80 -22.10 32.47
N GLY A 462 -20.88 -21.46 31.31
CA GLY A 462 -21.06 -20.02 31.17
C GLY A 462 -22.50 -19.60 31.51
N GLN A 463 -22.65 -18.51 32.25
CA GLN A 463 -23.94 -17.97 32.68
C GLN A 463 -24.32 -16.78 31.80
N TYR A 464 -25.35 -16.93 30.96
CA TYR A 464 -25.89 -15.79 30.22
C TYR A 464 -26.67 -14.87 31.15
N VAL A 465 -26.31 -13.59 31.15
CA VAL A 465 -26.87 -12.56 32.04
C VAL A 465 -27.04 -11.24 31.28
N SER A 466 -27.72 -10.26 31.89
CA SER A 466 -27.79 -8.91 31.33
C SER A 466 -26.42 -8.21 31.34
N SER A 467 -26.24 -7.24 30.44
CA SER A 467 -25.06 -6.36 30.42
C SER A 467 -24.86 -5.65 31.77
N ASP A 468 -25.94 -5.19 32.40
CA ASP A 468 -25.90 -4.59 33.75
C ASP A 468 -25.32 -5.54 34.80
N THR A 469 -25.68 -6.83 34.75
CA THR A 469 -25.11 -7.84 35.65
C THR A 469 -23.59 -7.99 35.42
N ILE A 470 -23.14 -7.95 34.16
CA ILE A 470 -21.71 -7.99 33.83
C ILE A 470 -21.00 -6.77 34.43
N TYR A 471 -21.54 -5.57 34.24
CA TYR A 471 -20.94 -4.34 34.74
C TYR A 471 -20.77 -4.33 36.26
N GLU A 472 -21.79 -4.79 36.98
CA GLU A 472 -21.82 -4.75 38.44
C GLU A 472 -20.97 -5.86 39.09
N LYS A 473 -20.91 -7.05 38.49
CA LYS A 473 -20.34 -8.24 39.15
C LYS A 473 -18.96 -8.64 38.65
N CYS A 474 -18.57 -8.29 37.43
CA CYS A 474 -17.35 -8.80 36.83
C CYS A 474 -16.09 -8.03 37.27
N ASP A 475 -15.02 -8.77 37.53
CA ASP A 475 -13.68 -8.25 37.78
C ASP A 475 -12.93 -7.97 36.47
N VAL A 476 -13.25 -8.72 35.42
CA VAL A 476 -12.71 -8.57 34.07
C VAL A 476 -13.86 -8.55 33.07
N ILE A 477 -13.81 -7.64 32.11
CA ILE A 477 -14.79 -7.54 31.02
C ILE A 477 -14.05 -7.58 29.68
N PHE A 478 -14.45 -8.50 28.80
CA PHE A 478 -14.00 -8.60 27.42
C PHE A 478 -15.09 -8.12 26.46
N LEU A 479 -14.72 -7.22 25.55
CA LEU A 479 -15.57 -6.78 24.44
C LEU A 479 -15.23 -7.58 23.18
N MET A 480 -16.15 -8.45 22.77
CA MET A 480 -16.07 -9.38 21.64
C MET A 480 -17.24 -9.21 20.65
N MET A 481 -17.94 -8.06 20.72
CA MET A 481 -19.10 -7.73 19.88
C MET A 481 -18.70 -6.99 18.60
N PRO A 482 -19.49 -7.09 17.52
CA PRO A 482 -19.32 -6.22 16.35
C PRO A 482 -19.69 -4.77 16.69
N LEU A 483 -19.14 -3.80 15.94
CA LEU A 483 -19.53 -2.40 16.02
C LEU A 483 -20.75 -2.14 15.14
N LEU A 484 -21.90 -1.90 15.77
CA LEU A 484 -23.18 -1.61 15.16
C LEU A 484 -23.78 -0.38 15.85
N ALA A 485 -24.83 0.23 15.29
CA ALA A 485 -25.50 1.35 15.93
C ALA A 485 -25.93 1.06 17.39
N PRO A 486 -26.45 -0.13 17.74
CA PRO A 486 -26.82 -0.46 19.13
C PRO A 486 -25.64 -0.78 20.06
N THR A 487 -24.47 -1.18 19.52
CA THR A 487 -23.28 -1.56 20.32
C THR A 487 -22.23 -0.46 20.37
N LYS A 488 -22.40 0.61 19.57
CA LYS A 488 -21.56 1.80 19.62
C LYS A 488 -21.61 2.40 21.02
N HIS A 489 -20.43 2.66 21.57
CA HIS A 489 -20.25 3.22 22.92
C HIS A 489 -20.99 2.40 23.99
N THR A 490 -20.91 1.06 23.89
CA THR A 490 -21.34 0.12 24.94
C THR A 490 -20.77 0.53 26.30
N ILE A 491 -19.47 0.87 26.33
CA ILE A 491 -18.85 1.50 27.49
C ILE A 491 -18.87 3.00 27.28
N ASN A 492 -19.71 3.71 28.03
CA ASN A 492 -19.88 5.16 27.96
C ASN A 492 -20.01 5.76 29.37
N LYS A 493 -20.13 7.09 29.45
CA LYS A 493 -20.22 7.82 30.73
C LYS A 493 -21.33 7.33 31.65
N THR A 494 -22.48 6.97 31.08
CA THR A 494 -23.62 6.49 31.88
C THR A 494 -23.36 5.12 32.48
N MET A 495 -22.45 4.30 31.94
CA MET A 495 -22.14 2.97 32.48
C MET A 495 -21.06 3.00 33.56
N LEU A 496 -20.26 4.08 33.65
CA LEU A 496 -19.12 4.17 34.57
C LEU A 496 -19.49 3.93 36.04
N HIS A 497 -20.67 4.38 36.49
CA HIS A 497 -21.11 4.22 37.89
C HIS A 497 -21.59 2.80 38.22
N LYS A 498 -21.94 1.99 37.21
CA LYS A 498 -22.34 0.60 37.37
C LYS A 498 -21.13 -0.34 37.42
N LEU A 499 -20.03 0.07 36.79
CA LEU A 499 -18.81 -0.73 36.74
C LEU A 499 -18.22 -0.93 38.12
N LYS A 500 -17.84 -2.17 38.42
CA LYS A 500 -17.08 -2.51 39.62
C LYS A 500 -15.78 -1.69 39.67
N LYS A 501 -15.52 -1.03 40.80
CA LYS A 501 -14.27 -0.29 41.01
C LYS A 501 -13.07 -1.24 40.94
N GLY A 502 -12.08 -0.90 40.12
CA GLY A 502 -10.90 -1.72 39.87
C GLY A 502 -11.06 -2.73 38.75
N VAL A 503 -12.17 -2.72 37.99
CA VAL A 503 -12.41 -3.64 36.87
C VAL A 503 -11.30 -3.55 35.81
N ILE A 504 -10.95 -4.69 35.21
CA ILE A 504 -10.07 -4.78 34.05
C ILE A 504 -10.92 -4.85 32.78
N LEU A 505 -10.72 -3.92 31.85
CA LEU A 505 -11.45 -3.88 30.58
C LEU A 505 -10.54 -4.26 29.42
N ILE A 506 -10.94 -5.21 28.58
CA ILE A 506 -10.19 -5.65 27.40
C ILE A 506 -11.04 -5.45 26.14
N ASN A 507 -10.49 -4.77 25.13
CA ASN A 507 -11.12 -4.59 23.83
C ASN A 507 -10.15 -4.93 22.70
N THR A 508 -10.44 -6.00 21.99
CA THR A 508 -9.73 -6.45 20.78
C THR A 508 -10.67 -6.53 19.56
N SER A 509 -11.83 -5.88 19.64
CA SER A 509 -12.87 -5.95 18.62
C SER A 509 -12.90 -4.71 17.74
N ARG A 510 -13.44 -3.60 18.25
CA ARG A 510 -13.52 -2.30 17.57
C ARG A 510 -13.42 -1.15 18.56
N GLY A 511 -12.69 -0.10 18.20
CA GLY A 511 -12.50 1.07 19.06
C GLY A 511 -13.81 1.74 19.49
N GLY A 512 -14.74 1.94 18.54
CA GLY A 512 -16.04 2.58 18.78
C GLY A 512 -17.02 1.85 19.71
N LEU A 513 -16.66 0.69 20.26
CA LEU A 513 -17.43 0.06 21.35
C LEU A 513 -17.25 0.79 22.68
N ILE A 514 -16.20 1.60 22.80
CA ILE A 514 -15.88 2.41 23.97
C ILE A 514 -15.94 3.87 23.54
N ASP A 515 -16.67 4.70 24.28
CA ASP A 515 -16.52 6.16 24.21
C ASP A 515 -15.16 6.52 24.84
N THR A 516 -14.23 6.97 24.01
CA THR A 516 -12.87 7.31 24.44
C THR A 516 -12.85 8.35 25.56
N GLY A 517 -13.76 9.32 25.53
CA GLY A 517 -13.87 10.33 26.59
C GLY A 517 -14.32 9.73 27.92
N ALA A 518 -15.27 8.78 27.89
CA ALA A 518 -15.69 8.03 29.07
C ALA A 518 -14.57 7.15 29.63
N LEU A 519 -13.75 6.54 28.77
CA LEU A 519 -12.62 5.71 29.18
C LEU A 519 -11.59 6.53 29.98
N VAL A 520 -11.19 7.68 29.44
CA VAL A 520 -10.27 8.62 30.09
C VAL A 520 -10.83 9.10 31.44
N GLU A 521 -12.13 9.43 31.48
CA GLU A 521 -12.81 9.83 32.71
C GLU A 521 -12.80 8.69 33.75
N GLY A 522 -13.11 7.46 33.35
CA GLY A 522 -13.09 6.30 34.25
C GLY A 522 -11.69 5.95 34.78
N LEU A 523 -10.65 6.13 33.95
CA LEU A 523 -9.25 5.93 34.35
C LEU A 523 -8.82 6.95 35.42
N SER A 524 -9.16 8.23 35.22
CA SER A 524 -8.85 9.30 36.19
C SER A 524 -9.59 9.12 37.52
N LYS A 525 -10.84 8.63 37.49
CA LYS A 525 -11.63 8.29 38.69
C LYS A 525 -11.21 6.97 39.36
N GLY A 526 -10.27 6.22 38.78
CA GLY A 526 -9.83 4.93 39.30
C GLY A 526 -10.90 3.84 39.25
N ILE A 527 -11.88 3.97 38.34
CA ILE A 527 -12.89 2.94 38.08
C ILE A 527 -12.22 1.75 37.39
N PHE A 528 -11.38 2.02 36.39
CA PHE A 528 -10.59 0.98 35.73
C PHE A 528 -9.29 0.72 36.50
N GLY A 529 -9.12 -0.52 36.96
CA GLY A 529 -7.86 -1.01 37.53
C GLY A 529 -6.82 -1.33 36.45
N GLY A 530 -7.29 -1.58 35.23
CA GLY A 530 -6.47 -1.81 34.05
C GLY A 530 -7.30 -1.82 32.76
N VAL A 531 -6.68 -1.46 31.64
CA VAL A 531 -7.31 -1.45 30.32
C VAL A 531 -6.35 -2.03 29.29
N GLY A 532 -6.79 -3.04 28.54
CA GLY A 532 -6.07 -3.62 27.41
C GLY A 532 -6.78 -3.29 26.11
N LEU A 533 -6.11 -2.60 25.20
CA LEU A 533 -6.68 -2.18 23.91
C LEU A 533 -5.83 -2.70 22.77
N ASP A 534 -6.43 -3.45 21.86
CA ASP A 534 -5.82 -3.66 20.53
C ASP A 534 -6.40 -2.68 19.49
N VAL A 535 -7.47 -1.98 19.83
CA VAL A 535 -8.21 -1.10 18.92
C VAL A 535 -8.49 0.25 19.56
N TYR A 536 -8.61 1.28 18.73
CA TYR A 536 -8.86 2.66 19.17
C TYR A 536 -9.88 3.37 18.26
N GLU A 537 -10.71 4.25 18.81
CA GLU A 537 -11.83 4.86 18.08
C GLU A 537 -11.38 5.65 16.84
N ASN A 538 -10.25 6.37 16.95
CA ASN A 538 -9.63 7.10 15.84
C ASN A 538 -8.36 6.40 15.33
N GLU A 539 -8.29 5.07 15.41
CA GLU A 539 -7.07 4.31 15.06
C GLU A 539 -6.61 4.52 13.63
N SER A 540 -7.51 4.82 12.69
CA SER A 540 -7.15 4.99 11.29
C SER A 540 -6.17 6.13 11.05
N ASP A 541 -6.14 7.16 11.89
CA ASP A 541 -5.22 8.28 11.69
C ASP A 541 -3.79 7.94 12.15
N TYR A 542 -3.64 6.92 13.00
CA TYR A 542 -2.40 6.65 13.73
C TYR A 542 -1.80 5.28 13.50
N PHE A 543 -2.60 4.21 13.52
CA PHE A 543 -2.11 2.84 13.53
C PHE A 543 -1.46 2.44 12.19
N PHE A 544 -0.57 1.45 12.26
CA PHE A 544 0.26 0.92 11.17
C PHE A 544 1.28 1.90 10.57
N GLN A 545 1.56 3.01 11.27
CA GLN A 545 2.54 3.99 10.86
C GLN A 545 3.49 4.34 12.01
N ASP A 546 4.71 4.75 11.67
CA ASP A 546 5.66 5.28 12.64
C ASP A 546 5.39 6.78 12.91
N TRP A 547 5.02 7.05 14.17
CA TRP A 547 4.78 8.39 14.73
C TRP A 547 5.81 8.78 15.78
N SER A 548 6.87 7.99 16.00
CA SER A 548 7.86 8.22 17.08
C SER A 548 8.58 9.58 16.99
N ALA A 549 8.68 10.14 15.78
CA ALA A 549 9.27 11.46 15.51
C ALA A 549 8.23 12.54 15.11
N LYS A 550 6.93 12.25 15.24
CA LYS A 550 5.84 13.14 14.82
C LYS A 550 4.97 13.54 16.02
N ALA A 551 4.30 14.70 15.93
CA ALA A 551 3.35 15.11 16.94
C ALA A 551 2.02 14.37 16.76
N ILE A 552 1.47 13.84 17.86
CA ILE A 552 0.12 13.28 17.93
C ILE A 552 -0.81 14.40 18.41
N ASN A 553 -1.78 14.80 17.58
CA ASN A 553 -2.73 15.88 17.91
C ASN A 553 -4.00 15.36 18.61
N ASP A 554 -4.14 14.05 18.79
CA ASP A 554 -5.22 13.44 19.56
C ASP A 554 -4.89 13.42 21.06
N ASN A 555 -5.43 14.41 21.78
CA ASN A 555 -5.23 14.56 23.22
C ASN A 555 -5.72 13.35 24.04
N GLN A 556 -6.73 12.62 23.56
CA GLN A 556 -7.24 11.45 24.26
C GLN A 556 -6.28 10.27 24.09
N LEU A 557 -5.79 10.04 22.86
CA LEU A 557 -4.77 9.03 22.60
C LEU A 557 -3.50 9.29 23.42
N VAL A 558 -3.03 10.53 23.49
CA VAL A 558 -1.85 10.91 24.31
C VAL A 558 -2.08 10.57 25.79
N GLN A 559 -3.27 10.86 26.33
CA GLN A 559 -3.61 10.52 27.72
C GLN A 559 -3.65 9.00 27.95
N LEU A 560 -4.13 8.22 26.99
CA LEU A 560 -4.13 6.76 27.08
C LEU A 560 -2.71 6.19 27.01
N LEU A 561 -1.88 6.66 26.08
CA LEU A 561 -0.48 6.22 25.93
C LEU A 561 0.38 6.54 27.16
N GLY A 562 0.11 7.66 27.83
CA GLY A 562 0.82 8.06 29.06
C GLY A 562 0.30 7.38 30.33
N ASN A 563 -0.76 6.57 30.27
CA ASN A 563 -1.39 5.99 31.44
C ASN A 563 -0.84 4.61 31.79
N ASN A 564 -0.26 4.50 32.98
CA ASN A 564 0.31 3.26 33.52
C ASN A 564 -0.69 2.10 33.74
N ARG A 565 -2.00 2.33 33.64
CA ARG A 565 -3.02 1.28 33.70
C ARG A 565 -3.45 0.78 32.32
N VAL A 566 -2.95 1.39 31.25
CA VAL A 566 -3.31 1.07 29.87
C VAL A 566 -2.18 0.29 29.22
N VAL A 567 -2.50 -0.83 28.57
CA VAL A 567 -1.63 -1.50 27.60
C VAL A 567 -2.34 -1.44 26.26
N MET A 568 -1.66 -0.89 25.26
CA MET A 568 -2.21 -0.75 23.92
C MET A 568 -1.31 -1.45 22.89
N THR A 569 -1.93 -2.17 21.96
CA THR A 569 -1.28 -2.74 20.78
C THR A 569 -1.96 -2.22 19.51
N PRO A 570 -1.22 -2.05 18.39
CA PRO A 570 -1.70 -1.34 17.21
C PRO A 570 -2.51 -2.25 16.26
N HIS A 571 -3.65 -2.77 16.73
CA HIS A 571 -4.56 -3.64 15.98
C HIS A 571 -3.85 -4.86 15.39
N GLN A 572 -3.10 -5.55 16.24
CA GLN A 572 -2.25 -6.69 15.89
C GLN A 572 -2.80 -8.03 16.39
N ALA A 573 -4.00 -8.11 16.96
CA ALA A 573 -4.54 -9.36 17.49
C ALA A 573 -4.64 -10.47 16.42
N PHE A 574 -4.75 -10.10 15.15
CA PHE A 574 -4.73 -11.04 14.03
C PHE A 574 -3.32 -11.49 13.61
N PHE A 575 -2.27 -10.83 14.10
CA PHE A 575 -0.93 -10.88 13.52
C PHE A 575 -0.11 -12.08 14.00
N THR A 576 -0.59 -13.29 13.68
CA THR A 576 0.13 -14.55 13.89
C THR A 576 0.50 -15.19 12.56
N LYS A 577 1.45 -16.12 12.57
CA LYS A 577 1.89 -16.83 11.37
C LYS A 577 0.71 -17.55 10.70
N GLU A 578 -0.09 -18.27 11.48
CA GLU A 578 -1.24 -19.06 11.00
C GLU A 578 -2.31 -18.15 10.39
N ALA A 579 -2.57 -17.01 11.03
CA ALA A 579 -3.52 -16.03 10.53
C ALA A 579 -3.05 -15.36 9.24
N ILE A 580 -1.78 -14.96 9.16
CA ILE A 580 -1.18 -14.37 7.96
C ILE A 580 -1.21 -15.39 6.82
N ASP A 581 -0.76 -16.63 7.06
CA ASP A 581 -0.78 -17.71 6.08
C ASP A 581 -2.21 -17.94 5.54
N LYS A 582 -3.22 -17.89 6.42
CA LYS A 582 -4.62 -18.03 6.02
C LYS A 582 -5.16 -16.81 5.25
N ILE A 583 -4.79 -15.59 5.66
CA ILE A 583 -5.14 -14.36 4.94
C ILE A 583 -4.59 -14.39 3.52
N VAL A 584 -3.31 -14.71 3.37
CA VAL A 584 -2.67 -14.72 2.05
C VAL A 584 -3.27 -15.83 1.20
N SER A 585 -3.30 -17.07 1.68
CA SER A 585 -3.84 -18.19 0.91
C SER A 585 -5.29 -17.99 0.48
N THR A 586 -6.17 -17.52 1.36
CA THR A 586 -7.58 -17.25 1.00
C THR A 586 -7.71 -16.02 0.07
N THR A 587 -6.85 -15.01 0.19
CA THR A 587 -6.85 -13.88 -0.75
C THR A 587 -6.44 -14.33 -2.16
N VAL A 588 -5.39 -15.16 -2.26
CA VAL A 588 -4.94 -15.75 -3.52
C VAL A 588 -6.01 -16.66 -4.10
N GLU A 589 -6.63 -17.52 -3.29
CA GLU A 589 -7.75 -18.39 -3.69
C GLU A 589 -8.96 -17.58 -4.19
N ASN A 590 -9.29 -16.44 -3.57
CA ASN A 590 -10.35 -15.56 -4.05
C ASN A 590 -10.01 -14.97 -5.44
N LEU A 591 -8.76 -14.57 -5.65
CA LEU A 591 -8.29 -14.04 -6.94
C LEU A 591 -8.29 -15.15 -8.01
N ASP A 592 -7.85 -16.35 -7.68
CA ASP A 592 -7.86 -17.52 -8.56
C ASP A 592 -9.29 -17.93 -8.96
N ASN A 593 -10.19 -18.04 -7.98
CA ASN A 593 -11.60 -18.30 -8.22
C ASN A 593 -12.21 -17.27 -9.20
N PHE A 594 -11.84 -16.00 -9.06
CA PHE A 594 -12.24 -14.97 -10.01
C PHE A 594 -11.56 -15.17 -11.38
N CYS A 595 -10.27 -15.50 -11.45
CA CYS A 595 -9.61 -15.80 -12.72
C CYS A 595 -10.26 -16.99 -13.44
N SER A 596 -10.71 -17.99 -12.69
CA SER A 596 -11.40 -19.21 -13.15
C SER A 596 -12.86 -18.99 -13.58
N GLY A 597 -13.39 -17.76 -13.44
CA GLY A 597 -14.69 -17.39 -13.96
C GLY A 597 -15.80 -17.18 -12.92
N LEU A 598 -15.55 -17.46 -11.63
CA LEU A 598 -16.54 -17.23 -10.57
C LEU A 598 -16.77 -15.74 -10.32
N ARG A 599 -18.03 -15.31 -10.25
CA ARG A 599 -18.39 -13.88 -10.06
C ARG A 599 -19.46 -13.71 -8.98
N GLY A 600 -19.52 -12.51 -8.37
CA GLY A 600 -20.55 -12.15 -7.40
C GLY A 600 -20.74 -13.22 -6.33
N GLY A 601 -21.97 -13.69 -6.13
CA GLY A 601 -22.34 -14.71 -5.14
C GLY A 601 -21.78 -16.12 -5.39
N GLU A 602 -21.18 -16.40 -6.55
CA GLU A 602 -20.51 -17.68 -6.83
C GLU A 602 -19.16 -17.78 -6.12
N LEU A 603 -18.56 -16.64 -5.74
CA LEU A 603 -17.32 -16.63 -4.96
C LEU A 603 -17.60 -17.08 -3.53
N PRO A 604 -16.88 -18.08 -2.99
CA PRO A 604 -17.12 -18.60 -1.64
C PRO A 604 -17.11 -17.53 -0.54
N ASN A 605 -16.28 -16.51 -0.72
CA ASN A 605 -16.08 -15.43 0.24
C ASN A 605 -16.63 -14.08 -0.25
N SER A 606 -17.64 -14.10 -1.12
CA SER A 606 -18.24 -12.90 -1.67
C SER A 606 -18.92 -12.03 -0.60
N ILE A 607 -18.80 -10.72 -0.77
CA ILE A 607 -19.59 -9.71 -0.07
C ILE A 607 -20.73 -9.20 -0.98
N CYS A 608 -20.50 -9.19 -2.30
CA CYS A 608 -21.49 -8.81 -3.30
C CYS A 608 -21.23 -9.38 -4.67
#